data_AF-A0A917YEI4-F1
#
_entry.id   AF-A0A917YEI4-F1
#
_cell.length_a   1.000
_cell.length_b   1.000
_cell.length_c   1.000
_cell.angle_alpha   90.00
_cell.angle_beta   90.00
_cell.angle_gamma   90.00
#
_symmetry.space_group_name_H-M   'P 1'
#
loop_
_entity.id
_entity.type
_entity.pdbx_description
1 polymer ?
#
loop_
_entity_poly.entity_id
_entity_poly.type
_entity_poly.pdbx_seq_one_letter_code
_entity_poly.pdbx_strand_id
1 'polypeptide(L)' 'MDEVPAPPSAILLISVWWEPGPPAVRARIIRTLDAREPSDEILLMAGRQAVLAAVEDWLNSWEESHR' A
#
# COMPACT_ATOMS: atom_id res chain seq x y z
N MET A 1 -22.28 8.28 -22.76
CA MET A 1 -21.57 7.04 -22.40
C MET A 1 -20.61 7.45 -21.31
N ASP A 2 -20.85 7.03 -20.07
CA ASP A 2 -19.85 7.16 -19.03
C ASP A 2 -18.72 6.19 -19.37
N GLU A 3 -17.54 6.74 -19.59
CA GLU A 3 -16.34 5.96 -19.87
C GLU A 3 -15.97 5.24 -18.58
N VAL A 4 -16.07 3.91 -18.59
CA VAL A 4 -15.62 3.10 -17.44
C VAL A 4 -14.10 3.20 -17.43
N PRO A 5 -13.48 3.77 -16.38
CA PRO A 5 -12.03 3.86 -16.31
C PRO A 5 -11.45 2.44 -16.39
N ALA A 6 -10.34 2.32 -17.12
CA ALA A 6 -9.61 1.06 -17.18
C ALA A 6 -9.29 0.57 -15.75
N PRO A 7 -9.36 -0.74 -15.48
CA PRO A 7 -9.01 -1.27 -14.18
C PRO A 7 -7.57 -0.90 -13.84
N PRO A 8 -7.25 -0.65 -12.55
CA PRO A 8 -5.90 -0.33 -12.14
C PRO A 8 -4.97 -1.49 -12.47
N SER A 9 -3.77 -1.17 -12.95
CA SER A 9 -2.72 -2.17 -13.21
C SER A 9 -2.02 -2.64 -11.94
N ALA A 10 -2.12 -1.88 -10.84
CA ALA A 10 -1.62 -2.22 -9.51
C ALA A 10 -2.41 -1.51 -8.41
N ILE A 11 -2.57 -2.13 -7.25
CA ILE A 11 -3.25 -1.54 -6.08
C ILE A 11 -2.37 -1.72 -4.82
N LEU A 12 -2.25 -0.63 -4.05
CA LEU A 12 -1.69 -0.65 -2.71
C LEU A 12 -2.76 -0.22 -1.70
N LEU A 13 -3.15 -1.13 -0.80
CA LEU A 13 -4.09 -0.85 0.28
C LEU A 13 -3.31 -0.49 1.55
N ILE A 14 -3.62 0.66 2.14
CA ILE A 14 -2.97 1.16 3.35
C ILE A 14 -4.04 1.44 4.42
N SER A 15 -4.02 0.68 5.50
CA SER A 15 -4.83 0.95 6.70
C SER A 15 -3.93 1.57 7.76
N VAL A 16 -4.19 2.81 8.16
CA VAL A 16 -3.40 3.53 9.18
C VAL A 16 -4.24 3.70 10.45
N TRP A 17 -3.64 3.47 11.61
CA TRP A 17 -4.27 3.73 12.90
C TRP A 17 -3.28 4.29 13.91
N TRP A 18 -3.82 4.83 14.99
CA TRP A 18 -3.05 5.37 16.10
C TRP A 18 -2.97 4.36 17.25
N GLU A 19 -1.82 4.28 17.93
CA GLU A 19 -1.61 3.49 19.14
C GLU A 19 -0.97 4.34 20.26
N PRO A 20 -1.33 4.12 21.54
CA PRO A 20 -0.65 4.77 22.65
C PRO A 20 0.79 4.27 22.77
N GLY A 21 1.76 5.17 22.55
CA GLY A 21 3.19 4.91 22.71
C GLY A 21 3.99 5.11 21.42
N PRO A 22 5.31 5.36 21.49
CA PRO A 22 6.13 5.51 20.29
C PRO A 22 6.43 4.13 19.65
N PRO A 23 6.29 3.98 18.31
CA PRO A 23 5.75 4.96 17.37
C PRO A 23 4.22 5.00 17.40
N ALA A 24 3.65 6.21 17.50
CA ALA A 24 2.22 6.43 17.70
C ALA A 24 1.36 6.09 16.47
N VAL A 25 1.98 5.95 15.30
CA VAL A 25 1.32 5.62 14.04
C VAL A 25 1.67 4.19 13.68
N ARG A 26 0.67 3.39 13.36
CA ARG A 26 0.83 2.07 12.76
C ARG A 26 0.16 2.03 11.42
N ALA A 27 0.66 1.17 10.54
CA ALA A 27 -0.05 0.84 9.33
C ALA A 27 0.03 -0.64 9.01
N ARG A 28 -1.00 -1.11 8.32
CA ARG A 28 -1.04 -2.37 7.60
C ARG A 28 -1.05 -2.03 6.11
N ILE A 29 -0.07 -2.54 5.38
CA ILE A 29 0.09 -2.34 3.95
C ILE A 29 -0.11 -3.68 3.25
N ILE A 30 -0.93 -3.70 2.20
CA ILE A 30 -1.24 -4.89 1.41
C ILE A 30 -1.10 -4.53 -0.07
N ARG A 31 -0.34 -5.34 -0.80
CA ARG A 31 -0.17 -5.23 -2.26
C ARG A 31 -1.16 -6.17 -2.93
N THR A 32 -1.93 -5.70 -3.90
CA THR A 32 -2.92 -6.54 -4.59
C THR A 32 -3.21 -6.04 -6.00
N LEU A 33 -3.83 -6.89 -6.81
CA LEU A 33 -4.41 -6.52 -8.11
C LEU A 33 -5.94 -6.33 -8.02
N ASP A 34 -6.57 -6.86 -6.97
CA ASP A 34 -7.98 -6.64 -6.65
C ASP A 34 -8.14 -6.27 -5.17
N ALA A 35 -8.78 -5.13 -4.90
CA ALA A 35 -9.04 -4.68 -3.54
C ALA A 35 -10.08 -5.55 -2.80
N ARG A 36 -10.90 -6.31 -3.54
CA ARG A 36 -11.90 -7.25 -3.00
C ARG A 36 -11.27 -8.58 -2.59
N GLU A 37 -10.17 -8.95 -3.23
CA GLU A 37 -9.39 -10.15 -2.96
C GLU A 37 -7.95 -9.74 -2.62
N PRO A 38 -7.73 -9.12 -1.45
CA PRO A 38 -6.39 -8.70 -1.04
C PRO A 38 -5.45 -9.90 -0.93
N SER A 39 -4.19 -9.74 -1.36
CA SER A 39 -3.18 -10.79 -1.26
C SER A 39 -2.83 -11.12 0.21
N ASP A 40 -2.24 -12.30 0.41
CA ASP A 40 -1.72 -12.74 1.72
C ASP A 40 -0.46 -11.99 2.16
N GLU A 41 0.15 -11.17 1.30
CA GLU A 41 1.34 -10.38 1.65
C GLU A 41 0.95 -9.14 2.47
N ILE A 42 1.06 -9.28 3.78
CA ILE A 42 0.71 -8.23 4.75
C ILE A 42 1.97 -7.69 5.41
N LEU A 43 2.20 -6.39 5.27
CA LEU A 43 3.30 -5.68 5.91
C LEU A 43 2.76 -4.83 7.07
N LEU A 44 3.28 -5.05 8.28
CA LEU A 44 2.97 -4.22 9.46
C LEU A 44 4.11 -3.22 9.69
N MET A 45 3.75 -1.94 9.67
CA MET A 45 4.71 -0.82 9.75
C MET A 45 4.45 0.04 10.98
N ALA A 46 5.53 0.57 11.52
CA ALA A 46 5.56 1.31 12.77
C ALA A 46 6.20 2.69 12.56
N GLY A 47 5.41 3.74 12.68
CA GLY A 47 5.81 5.12 12.49
C GLY A 47 5.65 5.62 11.06
N ARG A 48 5.39 6.93 10.94
CA ARG A 48 5.14 7.62 9.66
C ARG A 48 6.25 7.36 8.63
N GLN A 49 7.51 7.40 9.04
CA GLN A 49 8.64 7.24 8.11
C GLN A 49 8.71 5.83 7.51
N ALA A 50 8.45 4.80 8.32
CA ALA A 50 8.40 3.42 7.82
C ALA A 50 7.26 3.22 6.80
N VAL A 51 6.11 3.84 7.04
CA VAL A 51 4.97 3.79 6.10
C VAL A 51 5.34 4.47 4.77
N LEU A 52 5.96 5.65 4.82
CA LEU A 52 6.37 6.37 3.60
C LEU A 52 7.43 5.60 2.80
N ALA A 53 8.46 5.07 3.47
CA ALA A 53 9.49 4.26 2.84
C ALA A 53 8.89 3.04 2.13
N ALA A 54 7.94 2.33 2.78
CA ALA A 54 7.28 1.18 2.17
C ALA A 54 6.44 1.53 0.93
N VAL A 55 5.88 2.75 0.88
CA VAL A 55 5.16 3.24 -0.31
C VAL A 55 6.13 3.59 -1.43
N GLU A 56 7.23 4.28 -1.12
CA GLU A 56 8.28 4.62 -2.08
C GLU A 56 8.91 3.35 -2.68
N ASP A 57 9.24 2.36 -1.85
CA ASP A 57 9.78 1.07 -2.31
C ASP A 57 8.81 0.34 -3.25
N TRP A 58 7.51 0.39 -2.97
CA TRP A 58 6.49 -0.21 -3.84
C TRP A 58 6.39 0.50 -5.19
N LEU A 59 6.42 1.84 -5.20
CA LEU A 59 6.41 2.63 -6.43
C LEU A 59 7.65 2.34 -7.29
N ASN A 60 8.84 2.34 -6.68
CA ASN A 60 10.10 2.05 -7.37
C ASN A 60 10.10 0.65 -8.00
N SER A 61 9.68 -0.37 -7.24
CA SER A 61 9.58 -1.74 -7.75
C SER A 61 8.61 -1.87 -8.93
N TRP A 62 7.51 -1.11 -8.90
CA TRP A 62 6.56 -1.07 -10.01
C TRP A 62 7.14 -0.40 -11.25
N GLU A 63 7.81 0.75 -11.09
CA GLU A 63 8.49 1.46 -12.18
C GLU A 63 9.56 0.60 -12.86
N GLU A 64 10.35 -0.13 -12.08
CA GLU A 64 11.38 -1.05 -12.59
C GLU A 64 10.79 -2.21 -13.38
N SER A 65 9.63 -2.74 -12.95
CA SER A 65 8.96 -3.85 -13.62
C SER A 65 8.28 -3.46 -14.95
N HIS A 66 8.14 -2.16 -15.22
CA HIS A 66 7.44 -1.60 -16.39
C HIS A 66 8.33 -0.73 -17.28
N ARG A 67 9.65 -0.78 -17.06
CA ARG A 67 10.67 -0.17 -17.93
C ARG A 67 11.14 -1.17 -18.98
#